data_AF-K1S4Y2-F1
#
_entry.id   AF-K1S4Y2-F1
#
_cell.length_a   1.000
_cell.length_b   1.000
_cell.length_c   1.000
_cell.angle_alpha   90.00
_cell.angle_beta   90.00
_cell.angle_gamma   90.00
#
_symmetry.space_group_name_H-M   'P 1'
#
loop_
_entity.id
_entity.type
_entity.pdbx_description
1 polymer ?
#
loop_
_entity_poly.entity_id
_entity_poly.type
_entity_poly.pdbx_seq_one_letter_code
_entity_poly.pdbx_strand_id
1 'polypeptide(L)'
;EADAMLVKPENLRGAANICSDGGKRPLAAMFGADETQRGGGLAIYCLFYNAQKRDLDVLKAEFPADGPLNYPSLTTLLPAAAWYERELHDMFGFIPEGHPDLRPLVLHESFPEGFHPLRKEVAVDCQCHGHREFEMMTSSGEGLFEVPVGPIHAGIIEPGHFRFSQAGEAMLQLDAKLFFTHRGLEKALEGKTPSEAMT
;
A
#
# COMPACT_ATOMS: atom_id res chain seq x y z
N GLU A 1 21.44 9.43 -10.67
CA GLU A 1 20.75 8.75 -9.56
C GLU A 1 20.56 9.78 -8.46
N ALA A 2 19.35 9.92 -7.91
CA ALA A 2 19.19 10.65 -6.67
C ALA A 2 19.85 9.81 -5.57
N ASP A 3 20.81 10.37 -4.85
CA ASP A 3 21.54 9.67 -3.79
C ASP A 3 20.57 9.42 -2.62
N ALA A 4 20.07 8.19 -2.52
CA ALA A 4 19.10 7.81 -1.50
C ALA A 4 19.79 7.66 -0.15
N MET A 5 19.26 8.31 0.89
CA MET A 5 19.77 8.14 2.24
C MET A 5 19.38 6.76 2.77
N LEU A 6 20.38 5.89 2.91
CA LEU A 6 20.21 4.56 3.50
C LEU A 6 19.90 4.65 4.99
N VAL A 7 18.84 3.97 5.40
CA VAL A 7 18.42 3.89 6.80
C VAL A 7 18.11 2.45 7.16
N LYS A 8 18.33 2.08 8.42
CA LYS A 8 17.90 0.77 8.91
C LYS A 8 16.37 0.74 9.09
N PRO A 9 15.69 -0.40 8.88
CA PRO A 9 14.24 -0.52 9.05
C PRO A 9 13.71 0.02 10.37
N GLU A 10 14.38 -0.27 11.50
CA GLU A 10 13.96 0.20 12.83
C GLU A 10 14.01 1.73 12.99
N ASN A 11 14.79 2.41 12.15
CA ASN A 11 14.97 3.86 12.16
C ASN A 11 14.17 4.59 11.07
N LEU A 12 13.48 3.87 10.18
CA LEU A 12 12.79 4.45 9.02
C LEU A 12 11.78 5.53 9.44
N ARG A 13 10.96 5.27 10.46
CA ARG A 13 9.98 6.25 10.97
C ARG A 13 10.64 7.53 11.48
N GLY A 14 11.77 7.41 12.19
CA GLY A 14 12.52 8.56 12.70
C GLY A 14 13.13 9.39 11.58
N ALA A 15 13.73 8.74 10.59
CA ALA A 15 14.28 9.40 9.40
C ALA A 15 13.18 10.08 8.58
N ALA A 16 12.04 9.41 8.36
CA ALA A 16 10.88 9.96 7.67
C ALA A 16 10.34 11.22 8.36
N ASN A 17 10.27 11.22 9.69
CA ASN A 17 9.85 12.39 10.46
C ASN A 17 10.80 13.60 10.27
N ILE A 18 12.11 13.35 10.26
CA ILE A 18 13.12 14.38 9.99
C ILE A 18 12.98 14.91 8.56
N CYS A 19 12.87 14.02 7.57
CA CYS A 19 12.69 14.39 6.18
C CYS A 19 11.40 15.18 5.94
N SER A 20 10.33 14.86 6.65
CA SER A 20 9.06 15.59 6.52
C SER A 20 9.12 17.03 7.06
N ASP A 21 10.06 17.34 7.97
CA ASP A 21 10.22 18.67 8.60
C ASP A 21 8.87 19.20 9.15
N GLY A 22 8.22 18.38 9.98
CA GLY A 22 6.91 18.70 10.55
C GLY A 22 5.80 18.88 9.52
N GLY A 23 5.85 18.16 8.40
CA GLY A 23 4.86 18.21 7.32
C GLY A 23 5.13 19.24 6.23
N LYS A 24 6.18 20.06 6.34
CA LYS A 24 6.54 21.05 5.30
C LYS A 24 7.03 20.41 4.01
N ARG A 25 7.58 19.19 4.10
CA ARG A 25 8.00 18.38 2.96
C ARG A 25 7.04 17.19 2.87
N PRO A 26 6.04 17.25 1.98
CA PRO A 26 5.05 16.19 1.89
C PRO A 26 5.68 14.91 1.35
N LEU A 27 5.17 13.76 1.82
CA LEU A 27 5.45 12.47 1.23
C LEU A 27 4.84 12.44 -0.18
N ALA A 28 5.69 12.46 -1.20
CA ALA A 28 5.29 12.46 -2.59
C ALA A 28 4.98 11.04 -3.09
N ALA A 29 5.78 10.06 -2.64
CA ALA A 29 5.58 8.65 -2.96
C ALA A 29 6.22 7.76 -1.88
N MET A 30 5.69 6.55 -1.74
CA MET A 30 6.30 5.47 -0.97
C MET A 30 6.04 4.16 -1.71
N PHE A 31 7.09 3.37 -1.95
CA PHE A 31 6.95 2.14 -2.74
C PHE A 31 8.00 1.10 -2.35
N GLY A 32 7.73 -0.15 -2.69
CA GLY A 32 8.56 -1.30 -2.37
C GLY A 32 9.39 -1.72 -3.58
N ALA A 33 10.51 -2.35 -3.32
CA ALA A 33 11.29 -3.04 -4.34
C ALA A 33 11.78 -4.37 -3.79
N ASP A 34 11.61 -5.43 -4.58
CA ASP A 34 12.32 -6.68 -4.34
C ASP A 34 13.60 -6.66 -5.17
N GLU A 35 14.74 -6.53 -4.50
CA GLU A 35 16.09 -6.40 -5.08
C GLU A 35 16.89 -7.71 -4.97
N THR A 36 16.25 -8.82 -4.61
CA THR A 36 16.89 -10.13 -4.37
C THR A 36 17.68 -10.65 -5.57
N GLN A 37 17.15 -10.49 -6.78
CA GLN A 37 17.84 -10.88 -8.02
C GLN A 37 19.09 -10.04 -8.33
N ARG A 38 19.28 -8.91 -7.64
CA ARG A 38 20.47 -8.05 -7.76
C ARG A 38 21.46 -8.25 -6.61
N GLY A 39 21.26 -9.29 -5.77
CA GLY A 39 22.08 -9.56 -4.60
C GLY A 39 21.73 -8.72 -3.37
N GLY A 40 20.64 -7.94 -3.42
CA GLY A 40 20.07 -7.23 -2.27
C GLY A 40 19.01 -8.07 -1.54
N GLY A 41 18.16 -7.40 -0.78
CA GLY A 41 16.95 -7.98 -0.20
C GLY A 41 15.71 -7.23 -0.66
N LEU A 42 14.76 -6.98 0.24
CA LEU A 42 13.64 -6.10 -0.05
C LEU A 42 13.95 -4.67 0.41
N ALA A 43 13.34 -3.67 -0.22
CA ALA A 43 13.55 -2.28 0.14
C ALA A 43 12.23 -1.48 0.14
N ILE A 44 12.15 -0.51 1.04
CA ILE A 44 11.11 0.53 1.03
C ILE A 44 11.79 1.85 0.67
N TYR A 45 11.23 2.55 -0.31
CA TYR A 45 11.62 3.89 -0.71
C TYR A 45 10.57 4.91 -0.25
N CYS A 46 10.99 6.00 0.38
CA CYS A 46 10.12 7.13 0.71
C CYS A 46 10.67 8.40 0.05
N LEU A 47 9.84 9.08 -0.73
CA LEU A 47 10.20 10.28 -1.48
C LEU A 47 9.50 11.48 -0.86
N PHE A 48 10.27 12.47 -0.41
CA PHE A 48 9.76 13.70 0.17
C PHE A 48 10.04 14.89 -0.75
N TYR A 49 9.01 15.66 -1.08
CA TYR A 49 9.20 16.84 -1.92
C TYR A 49 9.83 17.98 -1.14
N ASN A 50 11.00 18.42 -1.61
CA ASN A 50 11.75 19.54 -1.04
C ASN A 50 11.64 20.76 -1.94
N ALA A 51 10.73 21.67 -1.60
CA ALA A 51 10.46 22.87 -2.38
C ALA A 51 11.67 23.82 -2.50
N GLN A 52 12.55 23.86 -1.48
CA GLN A 52 13.73 24.72 -1.50
C GLN A 52 14.78 24.21 -2.50
N LYS A 53 14.97 22.89 -2.56
CA LYS A 53 15.86 22.25 -3.54
C LYS A 53 15.20 22.11 -4.92
N ARG A 54 13.86 22.18 -4.99
CA ARG A 54 13.05 21.81 -6.17
C ARG A 54 13.35 20.37 -6.62
N ASP A 55 13.47 19.49 -5.64
CA ASP A 55 13.88 18.09 -5.84
C ASP A 55 13.22 17.18 -4.80
N LEU A 56 13.49 15.88 -4.87
CA LEU A 56 13.03 14.86 -3.94
C LEU A 56 14.17 14.44 -3.00
N ASP A 57 13.92 14.53 -1.69
CA ASP A 57 14.75 13.85 -0.70
C ASP A 57 14.29 12.37 -0.65
N VAL A 58 15.20 11.43 -0.92
CA VAL A 58 14.88 9.99 -1.01
C VAL A 58 15.45 9.25 0.19
N LEU A 59 14.59 8.49 0.89
CA LEU A 59 14.99 7.52 1.91
C LEU A 59 14.90 6.11 1.32
N LYS A 60 15.85 5.25 1.66
CA LYS A 60 15.79 3.82 1.36
C LYS A 60 16.03 3.02 2.65
N ALA A 61 15.06 2.18 3.03
CA ALA A 61 15.23 1.17 4.06
C ALA A 61 15.43 -0.20 3.43
N GLU A 62 16.52 -0.88 3.75
CA GLU A 62 16.85 -2.21 3.24
C GLU A 62 16.54 -3.28 4.28
N PHE A 63 15.92 -4.36 3.81
CA PHE A 63 15.51 -5.52 4.58
C PHE A 63 16.22 -6.77 4.05
N PRO A 64 16.63 -7.70 4.91
CA PRO A 64 17.19 -8.97 4.48
C PRO A 64 16.17 -9.79 3.66
N ALA A 65 16.65 -10.51 2.63
CA ALA A 65 15.81 -11.32 1.74
C ALA A 65 14.98 -12.38 2.50
N ASP A 66 15.62 -13.10 3.42
CA ASP A 66 15.00 -14.18 4.20
C ASP A 66 14.79 -13.81 5.69
N GLY A 67 14.66 -12.51 5.99
CA GLY A 67 14.54 -12.04 7.36
C GLY A 67 13.26 -11.25 7.64
N PRO A 68 13.17 -10.63 8.84
CA PRO A 68 11.96 -9.93 9.24
C PRO A 68 11.74 -8.69 8.36
N LEU A 69 10.48 -8.50 7.95
CA LEU A 69 10.02 -7.33 7.17
C LEU A 69 9.28 -6.30 8.05
N ASN A 70 9.46 -6.41 9.37
CA ASN A 70 8.85 -5.53 10.36
C ASN A 70 9.55 -4.17 10.41
N TYR A 71 8.77 -3.10 10.51
CA TYR A 71 9.28 -1.76 10.75
C TYR A 71 8.21 -0.91 11.47
N PRO A 72 8.59 0.15 12.22
CA PRO A 72 7.59 1.01 12.86
C PRO A 72 6.79 1.79 11.82
N SER A 73 5.46 1.70 11.87
CA SER A 73 4.56 2.38 10.92
C SER A 73 4.77 3.90 10.88
N LEU A 74 4.87 4.44 9.65
CA LEU A 74 4.94 5.86 9.37
C LEU A 74 3.59 6.55 9.51
N THR A 75 2.48 5.83 9.32
CA THR A 75 1.11 6.36 9.33
C THR A 75 0.76 7.16 10.59
N THR A 76 1.28 6.73 11.74
CA THR A 76 1.10 7.45 13.02
C THR A 76 1.68 8.87 13.05
N LEU A 77 2.67 9.17 12.22
CA LEU A 77 3.29 10.50 12.09
C LEU A 77 2.92 11.18 10.76
N LEU A 78 2.73 10.37 9.71
CA LEU A 78 2.49 10.79 8.33
C LEU A 78 1.24 10.07 7.83
N PRO A 79 0.03 10.61 8.03
CA PRO A 79 -1.21 9.96 7.59
C PRO A 79 -1.25 9.62 6.09
N ALA A 80 -0.50 10.38 5.26
CA ALA A 80 -0.33 10.10 3.83
C ALA A 80 0.31 8.73 3.54
N ALA A 81 0.99 8.11 4.51
CA ALA A 81 1.60 6.78 4.37
C ALA A 81 0.57 5.64 4.46
N ALA A 82 -0.66 5.88 4.94
CA ALA A 82 -1.60 4.82 5.30
C ALA A 82 -1.90 3.82 4.17
N TRP A 83 -2.12 4.30 2.95
CA TRP A 83 -2.37 3.41 1.82
C TRP A 83 -1.10 2.76 1.29
N TYR A 84 0.01 3.50 1.25
CA TYR A 84 1.30 2.95 0.84
C TYR A 84 1.74 1.80 1.75
N GLU A 85 1.59 1.94 3.06
CA GLU A 85 1.97 0.88 4.01
C GLU A 85 1.09 -0.37 3.86
N ARG A 86 -0.21 -0.20 3.58
CA ARG A 86 -1.11 -1.32 3.28
C ARG A 86 -0.80 -1.98 1.94
N GLU A 87 -0.48 -1.18 0.91
CA GLU A 87 -0.05 -1.69 -0.40
C GLU A 87 1.26 -2.47 -0.29
N LEU A 88 2.25 -1.93 0.43
CA LEU A 88 3.52 -2.60 0.71
C LEU A 88 3.32 -3.94 1.44
N HIS A 89 2.41 -3.97 2.41
CA HIS A 89 2.01 -5.20 3.08
C HIS A 89 1.38 -6.21 2.12
N ASP A 90 0.40 -5.79 1.31
CA ASP A 90 -0.26 -6.68 0.35
C ASP A 90 0.70 -7.18 -0.75
N MET A 91 1.49 -6.30 -1.35
CA MET A 91 2.28 -6.60 -2.55
C MET A 91 3.59 -7.32 -2.25
N PHE A 92 4.23 -7.04 -1.10
CA PHE A 92 5.56 -7.53 -0.75
C PHE A 92 5.62 -8.25 0.60
N GLY A 93 4.63 -8.08 1.48
CA GLY A 93 4.60 -8.71 2.81
C GLY A 93 5.35 -7.93 3.89
N PHE A 94 5.57 -6.63 3.71
CA PHE A 94 6.13 -5.78 4.77
C PHE A 94 5.14 -5.60 5.93
N ILE A 95 5.64 -5.48 7.16
CA ILE A 95 4.80 -5.42 8.37
C ILE A 95 5.00 -4.06 9.08
N PRO A 96 4.16 -3.05 8.80
CA PRO A 96 4.20 -1.75 9.48
C PRO A 96 3.61 -1.85 10.90
N GLU A 97 4.47 -2.02 11.90
CA GLU A 97 4.07 -2.18 13.30
C GLU A 97 3.41 -0.91 13.84
N GLY A 98 2.19 -1.06 14.35
CA GLY A 98 1.37 0.06 14.86
C GLY A 98 0.55 0.78 13.79
N HIS A 99 0.43 0.22 12.57
CA HIS A 99 -0.49 0.75 11.56
C HIS A 99 -1.96 0.64 12.04
N PRO A 100 -2.79 1.69 11.91
CA PRO A 100 -4.15 1.70 12.47
C PRO A 100 -5.13 0.76 11.76
N ASP A 101 -4.92 0.47 10.48
CA ASP A 101 -5.76 -0.43 9.67
C ASP A 101 -4.89 -1.21 8.67
N LEU A 102 -4.44 -2.41 9.02
CA LEU A 102 -3.61 -3.26 8.15
C LEU A 102 -4.45 -4.29 7.36
N ARG A 103 -5.76 -4.05 7.20
CA ARG A 103 -6.57 -4.88 6.32
C ARG A 103 -6.07 -4.76 4.88
N PRO A 104 -6.30 -5.80 4.04
CA PRO A 104 -5.98 -5.74 2.62
C PRO A 104 -6.47 -4.45 1.95
N LEU A 105 -5.68 -3.92 1.02
CA LEU A 105 -6.02 -2.74 0.24
C LEU A 105 -6.30 -3.11 -1.23
N VAL A 106 -5.42 -3.90 -1.84
CA VAL A 106 -5.43 -4.19 -3.29
C VAL A 106 -5.86 -5.64 -3.55
N LEU A 107 -5.35 -6.58 -2.76
CA LEU A 107 -5.63 -8.00 -2.97
C LEU A 107 -6.90 -8.39 -2.22
N HIS A 108 -7.98 -8.61 -2.97
CA HIS A 108 -9.30 -8.97 -2.46
C HIS A 108 -9.45 -10.47 -2.15
N GLU A 109 -10.66 -10.92 -1.80
CA GLU A 109 -11.01 -12.25 -1.32
C GLU A 109 -10.60 -13.37 -2.28
N SER A 110 -10.54 -13.10 -3.59
CA SER A 110 -10.18 -14.11 -4.60
C SER A 110 -8.67 -14.44 -4.64
N PHE A 111 -7.84 -13.70 -3.91
CA PHE A 111 -6.40 -13.97 -3.82
C PHE A 111 -6.10 -14.87 -2.61
N PRO A 112 -5.12 -15.78 -2.69
CA PRO A 112 -4.70 -16.60 -1.56
C PRO A 112 -4.17 -15.73 -0.40
N GLU A 113 -4.42 -16.17 0.83
CA GLU A 113 -3.75 -15.62 2.00
C GLU A 113 -2.23 -15.78 1.91
N GLY A 114 -1.48 -14.77 2.37
CA GLY A 114 0.00 -14.75 2.29
C GLY A 114 0.57 -14.60 0.88
N PHE A 115 -0.25 -14.30 -0.13
CA PHE A 115 0.21 -14.07 -1.49
C PHE A 115 0.72 -12.63 -1.68
N HIS A 116 1.95 -12.50 -2.19
CA HIS A 116 2.64 -11.22 -2.40
C HIS A 116 3.16 -11.11 -3.85
N PRO A 117 2.34 -10.62 -4.80
CA PRO A 117 2.58 -10.77 -6.25
C PRO A 117 3.82 -10.03 -6.77
N LEU A 118 4.29 -8.99 -6.08
CA LEU A 118 5.43 -8.20 -6.55
C LEU A 118 6.79 -8.75 -6.08
N ARG A 119 6.80 -9.85 -5.33
CA ARG A 119 8.04 -10.60 -5.07
C ARG A 119 8.59 -11.21 -6.35
N LYS A 120 9.92 -11.27 -6.47
CA LYS A 120 10.62 -11.77 -7.67
C LYS A 120 10.49 -13.28 -7.85
N GLU A 121 10.27 -14.01 -6.76
CA GLU A 121 10.03 -15.46 -6.79
C GLU A 121 8.68 -15.83 -7.42
N VAL A 122 7.71 -14.90 -7.44
CA VAL A 122 6.40 -15.13 -8.05
C VAL A 122 6.50 -15.03 -9.57
N ALA A 123 6.11 -16.09 -10.26
CA ALA A 123 6.04 -16.11 -11.72
C ALA A 123 4.87 -15.24 -12.23
N VAL A 124 5.03 -14.61 -13.39
CA VAL A 124 4.00 -13.76 -14.02
C VAL A 124 2.72 -14.53 -14.36
N ASP A 125 2.84 -15.79 -14.74
CA ASP A 125 1.75 -16.69 -15.10
C ASP A 125 1.24 -17.54 -13.92
N CYS A 126 1.62 -17.17 -12.70
CA CYS A 126 1.19 -17.84 -11.48
C CYS A 126 -0.34 -17.87 -11.37
N GLN A 127 -0.89 -19.06 -11.10
CA GLN A 127 -2.30 -19.23 -10.77
C GLN A 127 -2.54 -18.71 -9.35
N CYS A 128 -3.16 -17.54 -9.25
CA CYS A 128 -3.36 -16.82 -7.99
C CYS A 128 -4.83 -16.78 -7.56
N HIS A 129 -5.58 -17.87 -7.79
CA HIS A 129 -6.94 -18.01 -7.28
C HIS A 129 -6.91 -18.73 -5.93
N GLY A 130 -7.51 -18.10 -4.94
CA GLY A 130 -7.59 -18.62 -3.60
C GLY A 130 -8.69 -17.94 -2.81
N HIS A 131 -8.51 -17.93 -1.49
CA HIS A 131 -9.38 -17.26 -0.56
C HIS A 131 -8.54 -16.47 0.44
N ARG A 132 -9.01 -15.28 0.80
CA ARG A 132 -8.56 -14.55 1.97
C ARG A 132 -9.72 -13.82 2.63
N GLU A 133 -9.63 -13.65 3.94
CA GLU A 133 -10.63 -12.93 4.72
C GLU A 133 -10.55 -11.42 4.47
N PHE A 134 -11.72 -10.79 4.37
CA PHE A 134 -11.85 -9.34 4.32
C PHE A 134 -13.08 -8.92 5.13
N GLU A 135 -12.84 -8.20 6.22
CA GLU A 135 -13.91 -7.70 7.09
C GLU A 135 -14.10 -6.20 6.87
N MET A 136 -15.29 -5.81 6.43
CA MET A 136 -15.67 -4.40 6.41
C MET A 136 -15.99 -3.93 7.83
N MET A 137 -15.55 -2.72 8.14
CA MET A 137 -15.92 -2.09 9.40
C MET A 137 -17.39 -1.69 9.36
N THR A 138 -18.12 -2.13 10.38
CA THR A 138 -19.54 -1.84 10.56
C THR A 138 -19.77 -1.13 11.90
N SER A 139 -20.85 -0.36 12.00
CA SER A 139 -21.28 0.25 13.26
C SER A 139 -22.63 -0.33 13.67
N SER A 140 -22.78 -0.67 14.96
CA SER A 140 -24.01 -1.29 15.48
C SER A 140 -24.57 -0.48 16.65
N GLY A 141 -25.90 -0.44 16.77
CA GLY A 141 -26.60 0.34 17.80
C GLY A 141 -28.04 0.62 17.42
N GLU A 142 -28.87 0.99 18.40
CA GLU A 142 -30.26 1.36 18.15
C GLU A 142 -30.34 2.60 17.25
N GLY A 143 -31.11 2.51 16.17
CA GLY A 143 -31.25 3.60 15.19
C GLY A 143 -30.09 3.73 14.20
N LEU A 144 -29.10 2.84 14.25
CA LEU A 144 -28.05 2.74 13.22
C LEU A 144 -28.47 1.80 12.10
N PHE A 145 -28.25 2.24 10.87
CA PHE A 145 -28.53 1.47 9.67
C PHE A 145 -27.30 1.43 8.78
N GLU A 146 -27.16 0.33 8.04
CA GLU A 146 -26.13 0.17 7.03
C GLU A 146 -26.70 0.31 5.63
N VAL A 147 -25.98 1.04 4.79
CA VAL A 147 -26.30 1.14 3.36
C VAL A 147 -25.11 0.63 2.55
N PRO A 148 -25.20 -0.58 1.96
CA PRO A 148 -24.21 -1.06 1.01
C PRO A 148 -24.42 -0.44 -0.37
N VAL A 149 -23.32 -0.03 -1.02
CA VAL A 149 -23.32 0.45 -2.41
C VAL A 149 -22.17 -0.20 -3.17
N GLY A 150 -22.42 -0.67 -4.39
CA GLY A 150 -21.42 -1.32 -5.24
C GLY A 150 -21.39 -2.85 -5.11
N PRO A 151 -20.34 -3.54 -5.59
CA PRO A 151 -19.13 -2.99 -6.20
C PRO A 151 -19.33 -2.38 -7.59
N ILE A 152 -20.44 -2.71 -8.26
CA ILE A 152 -20.81 -2.14 -9.56
C ILE A 152 -21.74 -0.96 -9.33
N HIS A 153 -21.26 0.24 -9.62
CA HIS A 153 -22.06 1.46 -9.59
C HIS A 153 -22.35 1.93 -11.01
N ALA A 154 -23.58 2.37 -11.29
CA ALA A 154 -23.94 2.95 -12.58
C ALA A 154 -23.37 4.39 -12.67
N GLY A 155 -22.09 4.53 -13.02
CA GLY A 155 -21.40 5.83 -13.13
C GLY A 155 -20.06 5.76 -13.85
N ILE A 156 -19.39 6.92 -14.00
CA ILE A 156 -18.06 7.09 -14.62
C ILE A 156 -16.94 7.07 -13.55
N ILE A 157 -17.08 6.25 -12.52
CA ILE A 157 -16.04 6.08 -11.49
C ILE A 157 -15.55 4.65 -11.49
N GLU A 158 -14.37 4.41 -10.94
CA GLU A 158 -13.88 3.05 -10.76
C GLU A 158 -14.85 2.23 -9.88
N PRO A 159 -14.95 0.91 -10.11
CA PRO A 159 -15.73 0.04 -9.24
C PRO A 159 -15.21 0.08 -7.80
N GLY A 160 -16.13 0.15 -6.86
CA GLY A 160 -15.85 0.21 -5.42
C GLY A 160 -17.06 -0.25 -4.63
N HIS A 161 -16.82 -0.96 -3.52
CA HIS A 161 -17.84 -1.34 -2.56
C HIS A 161 -17.73 -0.41 -1.36
N PHE A 162 -18.79 0.34 -1.10
CA PHE A 162 -18.89 1.30 0.00
C PHE A 162 -19.89 0.78 1.03
N ARG A 163 -19.54 0.90 2.31
CA ARG A 163 -20.42 0.60 3.43
C ARG A 163 -20.58 1.88 4.26
N PHE A 164 -21.79 2.42 4.27
CA PHE A 164 -22.13 3.59 5.08
C PHE A 164 -22.83 3.14 6.36
N SER A 165 -22.36 3.63 7.51
CA SER A 165 -23.08 3.55 8.78
C SER A 165 -23.77 4.88 9.03
N GLN A 166 -25.10 4.88 9.18
CA GLN A 166 -25.89 6.12 9.33
C GLN A 166 -26.85 6.09 10.52
N ALA A 167 -27.08 7.28 11.10
CA ALA A 167 -28.13 7.54 12.08
C ALA A 167 -29.13 8.55 11.50
N GLY A 168 -30.29 8.08 11.03
CA GLY A 168 -31.19 8.91 10.22
C GLY A 168 -30.48 9.38 8.94
N GLU A 169 -30.28 10.68 8.79
CA GLU A 169 -29.57 11.30 7.65
C GLU A 169 -28.06 11.51 7.90
N ALA A 170 -27.59 11.36 9.15
CA ALA A 170 -26.20 11.59 9.51
C ALA A 170 -25.32 10.39 9.12
N MET A 171 -24.33 10.62 8.26
CA MET A 171 -23.28 9.63 7.95
C MET A 171 -22.24 9.64 9.06
N LEU A 172 -22.12 8.53 9.79
CA LEU A 172 -21.16 8.40 10.89
C LEU A 172 -19.83 7.83 10.42
N GLN A 173 -19.89 6.85 9.50
CA GLN A 173 -18.71 6.16 9.00
C GLN A 173 -18.93 5.72 7.56
N LEU A 174 -17.84 5.77 6.79
CA LEU A 174 -17.73 5.13 5.49
C LEU A 174 -16.54 4.18 5.53
N ASP A 175 -16.77 2.91 5.23
CA ASP A 175 -15.70 1.98 4.87
C ASP A 175 -15.76 1.72 3.36
N ALA A 176 -14.65 1.95 2.68
CA ALA A 176 -14.54 1.85 1.23
C ALA A 176 -13.54 0.76 0.85
N LYS A 177 -14.01 -0.18 0.03
CA LYS A 177 -13.20 -1.18 -0.64
C LYS A 177 -13.07 -0.80 -2.11
N LEU A 178 -11.86 -0.49 -2.53
CA LEU A 178 -11.53 0.05 -3.86
C LEU A 178 -10.73 -0.99 -4.66
N PHE A 179 -9.92 -0.58 -5.64
CA PHE A 179 -8.93 -1.45 -6.32
C PHE A 179 -9.47 -2.70 -7.06
N PHE A 180 -10.78 -2.81 -7.30
CA PHE A 180 -11.39 -3.90 -8.09
C PHE A 180 -10.89 -3.97 -9.55
N THR A 181 -10.18 -2.94 -10.03
CA THR A 181 -9.57 -2.87 -11.35
C THR A 181 -8.15 -3.43 -11.39
N HIS A 182 -7.58 -3.84 -10.25
CA HIS A 182 -6.25 -4.43 -10.19
C HIS A 182 -6.20 -5.73 -11.00
N ARG A 183 -5.25 -5.82 -11.93
CA ARG A 183 -5.09 -6.95 -12.87
C ARG A 183 -3.66 -7.49 -12.90
N GLY A 184 -2.84 -7.17 -11.89
CA GLY A 184 -1.43 -7.57 -11.86
C GLY A 184 -0.58 -6.96 -12.97
N LEU A 185 -0.98 -5.79 -13.51
CA LEU A 185 -0.27 -5.14 -14.63
C LEU A 185 1.19 -4.85 -14.30
N GLU A 186 1.48 -4.38 -13.08
CA GLU A 186 2.86 -4.09 -12.66
C GLU A 186 3.75 -5.33 -12.77
N LYS A 187 3.27 -6.49 -12.28
CA LYS A 187 3.98 -7.76 -12.41
C LYS A 187 4.09 -8.21 -13.87
N ALA A 188 3.02 -8.07 -14.65
CA ALA A 188 2.98 -8.49 -16.06
C ALA A 188 3.87 -7.63 -16.99
N LEU A 189 4.21 -6.41 -16.58
CA LEU A 189 5.07 -5.48 -17.29
C LEU A 189 6.52 -5.49 -16.79
N GLU A 190 6.79 -6.25 -15.72
CA GLU A 190 8.11 -6.35 -15.14
C GLU A 190 9.15 -6.83 -16.19
N GLY A 191 10.25 -6.08 -16.33
CA GLY A 191 11.34 -6.42 -17.26
C GLY A 191 11.04 -6.13 -18.74
N LYS A 192 9.83 -5.70 -19.08
CA LYS A 192 9.47 -5.31 -20.45
C LYS A 192 9.90 -3.88 -20.78
N THR A 193 10.31 -3.68 -22.01
CA THR A 193 10.45 -2.34 -22.59
C THR A 193 9.08 -1.71 -22.82
N PRO A 194 9.00 -0.37 -22.96
CA PRO A 194 7.74 0.31 -23.29
C PRO A 194 7.08 -0.24 -24.57
N SER A 195 7.86 -0.67 -25.57
CA SER A 195 7.31 -1.25 -26.80
C SER A 195 6.67 -2.62 -26.58
N GLU A 196 7.29 -3.48 -25.77
CA GLU A 196 6.75 -4.80 -25.41
C GLU A 196 5.54 -4.72 -24.47
N ALA A 197 5.42 -3.63 -23.70
CA ALA A 197 4.29 -3.39 -22.81
C ALA A 197 2.98 -3.02 -23.56
N MET A 198 3.10 -2.55 -24.80
CA MET A 198 1.98 -2.00 -25.59
C MET A 198 1.38 -3.00 -26.59
N THR A 199 2.00 -4.17 -26.76
CA THR A 199 1.57 -5.25 -27.67
C THR A 199 0.85 -6.36 -26.91
#